data_AF-A0A483BXF3-F1
#
_entry.id   AF-A0A483BXF3-F1
#
_cell.length_a   1.000
_cell.length_b   1.000
_cell.length_c   1.000
_cell.angle_alpha   90.00
_cell.angle_beta   90.00
_cell.angle_gamma   90.00
#
_symmetry.space_group_name_H-M   'P 1'
#
loop_
_entity.id
_entity.type
_entity.pdbx_description
1 polymer ?
#
loop_
_entity_poly.entity_id
_entity_poly.type
_entity_poly.pdbx_seq_one_letter_code
_entity_poly.pdbx_strand_id
1 'polypeptide(L)'
;MQRVLKHDRTKQIFLGECKADPTIKTSQIEKIQKQLTKQQDKDDQYRKENIGHYQLLSYKPVSPSYYLKTAFSDAIMAALYALDEDYKRQKQERGLKDTEWEITKKKRQHQIRNRHEDGGMHL
;
A
#
# COMPACT_ATOMS: atom_id res chain seq x y z
N MET A 1 -20.05 -9.43 7.95
CA MET A 1 -19.02 -10.23 8.65
C MET A 1 -18.23 -11.21 7.76
N GLN A 2 -18.70 -11.63 6.57
CA GLN A 2 -18.00 -12.63 5.73
C GLN A 2 -16.60 -12.24 5.21
N ARG A 3 -16.23 -10.95 5.16
CA ARG A 3 -14.92 -10.52 4.63
C ARG A 3 -13.73 -10.89 5.53
N VAL A 4 -13.94 -10.93 6.85
CA VAL A 4 -12.88 -11.22 7.83
C VAL A 4 -12.38 -12.67 7.72
N LEU A 5 -13.21 -13.58 7.20
CA LEU A 5 -12.86 -14.98 7.05
C LEU A 5 -12.33 -15.35 5.66
N LYS A 6 -12.05 -14.38 4.77
CA LYS A 6 -11.55 -14.68 3.42
C LYS A 6 -10.06 -15.02 3.39
N HIS A 7 -9.25 -14.41 4.25
CA HIS A 7 -7.79 -14.58 4.25
C HIS A 7 -7.32 -15.30 5.51
N ASP A 8 -6.30 -16.15 5.39
CA ASP A 8 -5.85 -16.96 6.53
C ASP A 8 -5.29 -16.12 7.68
N ARG A 9 -4.63 -14.99 7.38
CA ARG A 9 -4.19 -14.04 8.41
C ARG A 9 -5.36 -13.45 9.19
N THR A 10 -6.43 -13.05 8.52
CA THR A 10 -7.60 -12.46 9.20
C THR A 10 -8.40 -13.49 9.99
N LYS A 11 -8.43 -14.75 9.54
CA LYS A 11 -8.97 -15.88 10.32
C LYS A 11 -8.16 -16.13 11.60
N GLN A 12 -6.81 -16.10 11.53
CA GLN A 12 -5.95 -16.32 12.70
C GLN A 12 -6.15 -15.22 13.77
N ILE A 13 -6.29 -13.96 13.36
CA ILE A 13 -6.56 -12.84 14.28
C ILE A 13 -7.91 -13.03 14.95
N PHE A 14 -8.96 -13.27 14.16
CA PHE A 14 -10.30 -13.47 14.68
C PHE A 14 -10.33 -14.60 15.72
N LEU A 15 -9.66 -15.72 15.43
CA LEU A 15 -9.53 -16.82 16.38
C LEU A 15 -8.71 -16.44 17.62
N GLY A 16 -7.68 -15.62 17.48
CA GLY A 16 -6.87 -15.13 18.59
C GLY A 16 -7.66 -14.20 19.52
N GLU A 17 -8.46 -13.29 18.96
CA GLU A 17 -9.40 -12.45 19.71
C GLU A 17 -10.45 -13.31 20.41
N CYS A 18 -11.01 -14.32 19.73
CA CYS A 18 -11.96 -15.24 20.36
C CYS A 18 -11.35 -16.03 21.53
N LYS A 19 -10.03 -16.29 21.53
CA LYS A 19 -9.34 -16.95 22.65
C LYS A 19 -9.14 -16.02 23.85
N ALA A 20 -9.10 -14.71 23.63
CA ALA A 20 -8.97 -13.72 24.70
C ALA A 20 -10.30 -13.44 25.40
N ASP A 21 -11.43 -13.77 24.77
CA ASP A 21 -12.78 -13.59 25.32
C ASP A 21 -13.15 -14.73 26.29
N PRO A 22 -13.37 -14.43 27.59
CA PRO A 22 -13.73 -15.44 28.59
C PRO A 22 -15.13 -16.04 28.39
N THR A 23 -15.99 -15.40 27.58
CA THR A 23 -17.36 -15.87 27.33
C THR A 23 -17.42 -16.98 26.26
N ILE A 24 -16.35 -17.13 25.47
CA ILE A 24 -16.29 -18.10 24.38
C ILE A 24 -15.70 -19.41 24.88
N LYS A 25 -16.41 -20.52 24.62
CA LYS A 25 -15.93 -21.85 24.99
C LYS A 25 -14.72 -22.25 24.15
N THR A 26 -13.60 -22.54 24.80
CA THR A 26 -12.36 -23.01 24.18
C THR A 26 -12.56 -24.24 23.29
N SER A 27 -13.44 -25.16 23.68
CA SER A 27 -13.76 -26.37 22.89
C SER A 27 -14.38 -26.05 21.52
N GLN A 28 -15.15 -24.97 21.40
CA GLN A 28 -15.70 -24.53 20.13
C GLN A 28 -14.60 -23.92 19.24
N ILE A 29 -13.69 -23.16 19.85
CA ILE A 29 -12.53 -22.58 19.16
C ILE A 29 -11.63 -23.69 18.60
N GLU A 30 -11.32 -24.72 19.40
CA GLU A 30 -10.50 -25.86 18.95
C GLU A 30 -11.14 -26.63 17.80
N LYS A 31 -12.47 -26.82 17.83
CA LYS A 31 -13.20 -27.47 16.74
C LYS A 31 -13.07 -26.68 15.44
N ILE A 32 -13.21 -25.35 15.52
CA ILE A 32 -13.05 -24.45 14.38
C ILE A 32 -11.60 -24.47 13.88
N GLN A 33 -10.61 -24.45 14.78
CA GLN A 33 -9.19 -24.56 14.41
C GLN A 33 -8.91 -25.85 13.63
N LYS A 34 -9.37 -27.01 14.13
CA LYS A 34 -9.21 -28.30 13.43
C LYS A 34 -9.88 -28.31 12.06
N GLN A 35 -11.04 -27.68 11.92
CA GLN A 35 -11.74 -27.58 10.64
C GLN A 35 -10.99 -26.69 9.64
N LEU A 36 -10.44 -25.56 10.09
CA LEU A 36 -9.61 -24.69 9.27
C LEU A 36 -8.35 -25.39 8.77
N THR A 37 -7.62 -26.08 9.64
CA THR A 37 -6.40 -26.82 9.26
C THR A 37 -6.72 -27.85 8.20
N LYS A 38 -7.79 -28.64 8.37
CA LYS A 38 -8.23 -29.62 7.37
C LYS A 38 -8.57 -29.00 6.01
N GLN A 39 -9.15 -27.80 6.00
CA GLN A 39 -9.45 -27.11 4.76
C GLN A 39 -8.17 -26.62 4.09
N GLN A 40 -7.25 -26.07 4.87
CA GLN A 40 -5.97 -25.59 4.38
C GLN A 40 -5.13 -26.72 3.79
N ASP A 41 -5.06 -27.88 4.46
CA ASP A 41 -4.37 -29.07 3.96
C ASP A 41 -4.91 -29.53 2.59
N LYS A 42 -6.23 -29.48 2.39
CA LYS A 42 -6.87 -29.80 1.11
C LYS A 42 -6.50 -28.81 0.01
N ASP A 43 -6.56 -27.51 0.33
CA ASP A 43 -6.25 -26.44 -0.61
C ASP A 43 -4.75 -26.50 -1.00
N ASP A 44 -3.88 -26.80 -0.04
CA ASP A 44 -2.44 -26.94 -0.25
C ASP A 44 -2.09 -28.19 -1.05
N GLN A 45 -2.78 -29.31 -0.81
CA GLN A 45 -2.63 -30.51 -1.63
C GLN A 45 -3.05 -30.24 -3.08
N TYR A 46 -4.20 -29.58 -3.29
CA TYR A 46 -4.64 -29.18 -4.62
C TYR A 46 -3.61 -28.28 -5.32
N ARG A 47 -3.06 -27.27 -4.62
CA ARG A 47 -2.03 -26.39 -5.19
C ARG A 47 -0.75 -27.12 -5.53
N LYS A 48 -0.33 -28.06 -4.69
CA LYS A 48 0.87 -28.88 -4.92
C LYS A 48 0.73 -29.75 -6.19
N GLU A 49 -0.47 -30.25 -6.46
CA GLU A 49 -0.77 -31.05 -7.65
C GLU A 49 -0.90 -30.20 -8.92
N ASN A 50 -1.41 -28.96 -8.81
CA ASN A 50 -1.77 -28.13 -9.96
C ASN A 50 -0.78 -26.99 -10.28
N ILE A 51 0.13 -26.64 -9.36
CA ILE A 51 1.07 -25.52 -9.53
C ILE A 51 2.51 -26.05 -9.49
N GLY A 52 3.24 -25.87 -10.59
CA GLY A 52 4.67 -26.19 -10.65
C GLY A 52 5.47 -25.33 -9.66
N HIS A 53 6.33 -25.98 -8.87
CA HIS A 53 7.14 -25.34 -7.81
C HIS A 53 6.33 -24.74 -6.65
N TYR A 54 5.15 -25.28 -6.33
CA TYR A 54 4.43 -24.86 -5.13
C TYR A 54 5.25 -25.11 -3.85
N GLN A 55 5.44 -24.06 -3.07
CA GLN A 55 6.05 -24.13 -1.74
C GLN A 55 5.04 -23.72 -0.69
N LEU A 56 4.90 -24.55 0.34
CA LEU A 56 3.97 -24.32 1.42
C LEU A 56 4.39 -23.06 2.21
N LEU A 57 3.54 -22.03 2.16
CA LEU A 57 3.66 -20.86 3.03
C LEU A 57 3.05 -21.19 4.39
N SER A 58 3.84 -21.84 5.24
CA SER A 58 3.47 -22.07 6.64
C SER A 58 3.57 -20.74 7.41
N TYR A 59 2.42 -20.11 7.62
CA TYR A 59 2.34 -18.94 8.49
C TYR A 59 2.57 -19.39 9.94
N LYS A 60 3.64 -18.90 10.56
CA LYS A 60 3.86 -19.09 12.00
C LYS A 60 2.64 -18.55 12.76
N PRO A 61 2.18 -19.22 13.83
CA PRO A 61 1.11 -18.69 14.66
C PRO A 61 1.54 -17.32 15.20
N VAL A 62 0.81 -16.28 14.80
CA VAL A 62 1.11 -14.91 15.21
C VAL A 62 0.23 -14.59 16.40
N SER A 63 0.80 -14.07 17.50
CA SER A 63 -0.03 -13.54 18.57
C SER A 63 -0.82 -12.34 18.03
N PRO A 64 -2.08 -12.14 18.45
CA PRO A 64 -2.87 -10.97 18.03
C PRO A 64 -2.13 -9.65 18.27
N SER A 65 -1.44 -9.54 19.41
CA SER A 65 -0.62 -8.39 19.76
C SER A 65 0.54 -8.13 18.78
N TYR A 66 1.24 -9.18 18.35
CA TYR A 66 2.33 -9.06 17.39
C TYR A 66 1.78 -8.64 16.02
N TYR A 67 0.67 -9.25 15.57
CA TYR A 67 0.06 -8.89 14.31
C TYR A 67 -0.41 -7.43 14.28
N LEU A 68 -1.11 -6.97 15.33
CA LEU A 68 -1.58 -5.60 15.42
C LEU A 68 -0.41 -4.61 15.39
N LYS A 69 0.69 -4.93 16.07
CA LYS A 69 1.92 -4.12 16.03
C LYS A 69 2.52 -4.06 14.62
N THR A 70 2.57 -5.17 13.91
CA THR A 70 3.10 -5.21 12.53
C THR A 70 2.18 -4.48 11.56
N ALA A 71 0.87 -4.77 11.55
CA ALA A 71 -0.09 -4.12 10.66
C ALA A 71 -0.16 -2.61 10.88
N PHE A 72 -0.09 -2.17 12.14
CA PHE A 72 -0.02 -0.75 12.48
C PHE A 72 1.29 -0.11 11.99
N SER A 73 2.43 -0.76 12.20
CA SER A 73 3.73 -0.30 11.70
C SER A 73 3.73 -0.19 10.17
N ASP A 74 3.22 -1.20 9.47
CA ASP A 74 3.14 -1.23 8.01
C ASP A 74 2.24 -0.11 7.47
N ALA A 75 1.10 0.13 8.13
CA ALA A 75 0.18 1.21 7.76
C ALA A 75 0.81 2.60 7.96
N ILE A 76 1.55 2.80 9.06
CA ILE A 76 2.30 4.05 9.29
C ILE A 76 3.38 4.23 8.22
N MET A 77 4.16 3.19 7.92
CA MET A 77 5.21 3.27 6.91
C MET A 77 4.62 3.59 5.53
N ALA A 78 3.53 2.93 5.14
CA ALA A 78 2.84 3.22 3.89
C ALA A 78 2.35 4.68 3.83
N ALA A 79 1.77 5.19 4.92
CA ALA A 79 1.32 6.58 4.99
C ALA A 79 2.49 7.57 4.89
N LEU A 80 3.58 7.32 5.62
CA LEU A 80 4.76 8.18 5.62
C LEU A 80 5.46 8.23 4.25
N TYR A 81 5.62 7.08 3.59
CA TYR A 81 6.23 7.04 2.26
C TYR A 81 5.33 7.60 1.17
N ALA A 82 4.00 7.38 1.25
CA ALA A 82 3.06 8.01 0.33
C ALA A 82 3.14 9.54 0.40
N LEU A 83 3.25 10.09 1.62
CA LEU A 83 3.45 11.53 1.84
C LEU A 83 4.78 12.05 1.27
N ASP A 84 5.86 11.28 1.39
CA ASP A 84 7.17 11.66 0.83
C ASP A 84 7.17 11.66 -0.72
N GLU A 85 6.53 10.66 -1.35
CA GLU A 85 6.37 10.62 -2.80
C GLU A 85 5.53 11.80 -3.32
N ASP A 86 4.43 12.13 -2.65
CA ASP A 86 3.58 13.26 -3.01
C ASP A 86 4.29 14.60 -2.79
N TYR A 87 5.08 14.74 -1.72
CA TYR A 87 5.91 15.92 -1.49
C TYR A 87 6.97 16.09 -2.59
N LYS A 88 7.63 15.01 -3.01
CA LYS A 88 8.59 15.02 -4.12
C LYS A 88 7.94 15.43 -5.44
N ARG A 89 6.75 14.90 -5.75
CA ARG A 89 5.96 15.29 -6.94
C ARG A 89 5.60 16.76 -6.92
N GLN A 90 5.07 17.28 -5.82
CA GLN A 90 4.73 18.71 -5.72
C GLN A 90 5.95 19.62 -5.88
N LYS A 91 7.11 19.22 -5.34
CA LYS A 91 8.35 19.97 -5.50
C LYS A 91 8.81 20.03 -6.96
N GLN A 92 8.68 18.93 -7.69
CA GLN A 92 9.00 18.89 -9.13
C GLN A 92 8.02 19.75 -9.95
N GLU A 93 6.72 19.68 -9.68
CA GLU A 93 5.71 20.50 -10.36
C GLU A 93 5.96 22.01 -10.16
N ARG A 94 6.36 22.43 -8.94
CA ARG A 94 6.74 23.82 -8.67
C ARG A 94 7.97 24.23 -9.48
N GLY A 95 9.01 23.40 -9.52
CA GLY A 95 10.20 23.67 -10.31
C GLY A 95 9.92 23.77 -11.82
N LEU A 96 9.01 22.96 -12.34
CA LEU A 96 8.57 23.06 -13.74
C LEU A 96 7.84 24.38 -14.01
N LYS A 97 6.90 24.79 -13.15
CA LYS A 97 6.20 26.06 -13.28
C LYS A 97 7.13 27.28 -13.22
N ASP A 98 8.11 27.26 -12.31
CA ASP A 98 9.10 28.34 -12.21
C ASP A 98 9.96 28.42 -13.49
N THR A 99 10.31 27.26 -14.06
CA THR A 99 11.06 27.18 -15.32
C THR A 99 10.24 27.71 -16.50
N GLU A 100 8.96 27.31 -16.61
CA GLU A 100 8.03 27.82 -17.62
C GLU A 100 7.83 29.33 -17.51
N TRP A 101 7.75 29.85 -16.29
CA TRP A 101 7.64 31.28 -16.03
C TRP A 101 8.87 32.05 -16.53
N GLU A 102 10.07 31.57 -16.23
CA GLU A 102 11.32 32.18 -16.69
C GLU A 102 11.48 32.12 -18.21
N ILE A 103 11.08 31.02 -18.85
CA ILE A 103 11.04 30.92 -20.33
C ILE A 103 10.08 31.97 -20.90
N THR A 104 8.87 32.09 -20.34
CA THR A 104 7.85 33.04 -20.81
C THR A 104 8.30 34.48 -20.64
N LYS A 105 8.94 34.80 -19.51
CA LYS A 105 9.53 36.11 -19.23
C LYS A 105 10.62 36.47 -20.23
N LYS A 106 11.56 35.55 -20.51
CA LYS A 106 12.60 35.75 -21.53
C LYS A 106 12.01 35.95 -22.94
N LYS A 107 10.99 35.17 -23.31
CA LYS A 107 10.27 35.37 -24.59
C LYS A 107 9.65 36.77 -24.68
N ARG A 108 8.98 37.24 -23.62
CA ARG A 108 8.41 38.60 -23.57
C ARG A 108 9.48 39.68 -23.70
N GLN A 109 10.60 39.55 -22.99
CA GLN A 109 11.72 40.50 -23.09
C GLN A 109 12.30 40.56 -24.51
N HIS A 110 12.46 39.42 -25.17
CA HIS A 110 12.93 39.35 -26.55
C HIS A 110 11.94 40.00 -27.54
N GLN A 111 10.63 39.76 -27.37
CA GLN A 111 9.60 40.40 -28.20
C GLN A 111 9.56 41.93 -28.03
N ILE A 112 9.69 42.43 -26.79
CA ILE A 112 9.74 43.87 -26.51
C ILE A 112 10.99 44.48 -27.17
N ARG A 113 12.14 43.82 -27.03
CA ARG A 113 13.40 44.30 -27.62
C ARG A 113 13.35 44.36 -29.16
N ASN A 114 12.80 43.34 -29.81
CA ASN A 114 12.67 43.33 -31.27
C ASN A 114 11.68 44.39 -31.80
N ARG A 115 10.66 44.78 -31.02
CA ARG A 115 9.78 45.91 -31.36
C ARG A 115 10.47 47.28 -31.29
N HIS A 116 11.51 47.40 -30.46
CA HIS A 116 12.30 48.63 -30.37
C HIS A 116 13.43 48.68 -31.40
N GLU A 117 13.86 47.54 -31.97
CA GLU A 117 14.86 47.49 -33.05
C GLU A 117 14.22 47.72 -34.46
N ASP A 118 12.93 47.39 -34.65
CA ASP A 118 12.21 47.54 -35.93
C ASP A 118 11.51 48.93 -36.11
N GLY A 119 11.67 49.83 -35.13
CA GLY A 119 11.18 51.21 -35.19
C GLY A 119 12.22 52.22 -35.70
N GLY A 120 13.35 51.74 -36.22
CA GLY A 120 14.41 52.55 -36.78
C GLY A 120 14.10 52.99 -38.22
N MET A 121 13.42 54.13 -38.35
CA MET A 121 13.51 55.11 -39.44
C MET A 121 13.90 54.53 -40.82
N HIS A 122 12.91 54.07 -41.59
CA HIS A 122 13.00 54.15 -43.05
C HIS A 122 12.76 55.62 -43.44
N LEU A 123 13.84 56.32 -43.78
CA LEU A 123 13.86 57.51 -44.62
C LEU A 123 14.63 57.18 -45.90
#